data_AF-A0A7H4PEL5-F1
#
_entry.id   AF-A0A7H4PEL5-F1
#
_cell.length_a   1.000
_cell.length_b   1.000
_cell.length_c   1.000
_cell.angle_alpha   90.00
_cell.angle_beta   90.00
_cell.angle_gamma   90.00
#
_symmetry.space_group_name_H-M   'P 1'
#
loop_
_entity.id
_entity.type
_entity.pdbx_description
1 polymer ?
#
loop_
_entity_poly.entity_id
_entity_poly.type
_entity_poly.pdbx_seq_one_letter_code
_entity_poly.pdbx_strand_id
1 'polypeptide(L)'
;MSAEHVLTMLNEHEVKFVDLRFTDTKGKEQHVTIPSHQVNAEFFEEGKMFDGSSIGGWKGINESDMVLMPDATTALIDPFYEEPTLIIRCDILEPGTLQGYDRDPRSIAKRAEEYLRSTGLADTRTVRARTRILPVRRHPFWCVHLRFPRCYR
;
A
#
# COMPACT_ATOMS: atom_id res chain seq x y z
N MET A 1 7.26 -4.44 16.23
CA MET A 1 5.96 -4.06 16.82
C MET A 1 5.04 -5.27 16.66
N SER A 2 4.31 -5.64 17.71
CA SER A 2 3.35 -6.75 17.70
C SER A 2 1.93 -6.27 17.32
N ALA A 3 1.05 -7.19 16.93
CA ALA A 3 -0.36 -6.88 16.65
C ALA A 3 -1.05 -6.20 17.85
N GLU A 4 -0.72 -6.61 19.08
CA GLU A 4 -1.19 -5.99 20.32
C GLU A 4 -0.87 -4.49 20.39
N HIS A 5 0.33 -4.09 19.96
CA HIS A 5 0.72 -2.68 19.95
C HIS A 5 -0.14 -1.85 19.00
N VAL A 6 -0.54 -2.42 17.87
CA VAL A 6 -1.46 -1.76 16.93
C VAL A 6 -2.84 -1.60 17.55
N LEU A 7 -3.35 -2.62 18.25
CA LEU A 7 -4.62 -2.53 18.97
C LEU A 7 -4.58 -1.48 20.09
N THR A 8 -3.45 -1.34 20.79
CA THR A 8 -3.25 -0.24 21.75
C THR A 8 -3.31 1.12 21.05
N MET A 9 -2.59 1.30 19.93
CA MET A 9 -2.62 2.55 19.15
C MET A 9 -4.02 2.91 18.64
N LEU A 10 -4.82 1.93 18.22
CA LEU A 10 -6.20 2.17 17.79
C LEU A 10 -7.05 2.78 18.90
N ASN A 11 -6.89 2.29 20.14
CA ASN A 11 -7.62 2.79 21.30
C ASN A 11 -7.09 4.14 21.78
N GLU A 12 -5.76 4.31 21.86
CA GLU A 12 -5.13 5.55 22.34
C GLU A 12 -5.43 6.76 21.45
N HIS A 13 -5.53 6.55 20.13
CA HIS A 13 -5.79 7.59 19.16
C HIS A 13 -7.26 7.65 18.70
N GLU A 14 -8.15 6.90 19.34
CA GLU A 14 -9.58 6.80 19.00
C GLU A 14 -9.83 6.63 17.49
N VAL A 15 -9.05 5.73 16.86
CA VAL A 15 -9.04 5.54 15.41
C VAL A 15 -10.39 5.01 14.95
N LYS A 16 -11.02 5.70 14.00
CA LYS A 16 -12.30 5.28 13.39
C LYS A 16 -12.09 4.34 12.21
N PHE A 17 -11.02 4.54 11.45
CA PHE A 17 -10.75 3.82 10.21
C PHE A 17 -9.31 3.31 10.13
N VAL A 18 -9.13 2.17 9.50
CA VAL A 18 -7.82 1.59 9.19
C VAL A 18 -7.68 1.50 7.68
N ASP A 19 -6.65 2.15 7.16
CA ASP A 19 -6.34 2.24 5.75
C ASP A 19 -5.23 1.24 5.39
N LEU A 20 -5.64 0.17 4.70
CA LEU A 20 -4.75 -0.91 4.26
C LEU A 20 -4.11 -0.52 2.93
N ARG A 21 -2.80 -0.30 2.90
CA ARG A 21 -2.08 0.16 1.71
C ARG A 21 -1.20 -0.92 1.11
N PHE A 22 -1.22 -1.04 -0.21
CA PHE A 22 -0.36 -1.93 -0.97
C PHE A 22 0.07 -1.29 -2.28
N THR A 23 1.06 -1.86 -2.96
CA THR A 23 1.62 -1.29 -4.21
C THR A 23 1.36 -2.21 -5.39
N ASP A 24 0.81 -1.66 -6.47
CA ASP A 24 0.63 -2.36 -7.74
C ASP A 24 1.99 -2.57 -8.44
N THR A 25 2.09 -3.50 -9.38
CA THR A 25 3.28 -3.78 -10.20
C THR A 25 3.80 -2.52 -10.91
N LYS A 26 2.93 -1.55 -11.22
CA LYS A 26 3.30 -0.26 -11.82
C LYS A 26 3.88 0.76 -10.82
N GLY A 27 3.93 0.45 -9.53
CA GLY A 27 4.39 1.35 -8.47
C GLY A 27 3.34 2.34 -7.97
N LYS A 28 2.06 2.15 -8.35
CA LYS A 28 0.95 2.94 -7.81
C LYS A 28 0.57 2.39 -6.42
N GLU A 29 0.51 3.26 -5.42
CA GLU A 29 -0.05 2.92 -4.12
C GLU A 29 -1.58 2.81 -4.25
N GLN A 30 -2.11 1.68 -3.82
CA GLN A 30 -3.53 1.35 -3.76
C GLN A 30 -3.90 1.17 -2.29
N HIS A 31 -5.16 1.40 -1.95
CA HIS A 31 -5.60 1.32 -0.57
C HIS A 31 -7.04 0.85 -0.44
N VAL A 32 -7.34 0.19 0.68
CA VAL A 32 -8.68 -0.23 1.09
C VAL A 32 -8.89 0.20 2.53
N THR A 33 -9.90 1.03 2.77
CA THR A 33 -10.23 1.51 4.10
C THR A 33 -11.31 0.63 4.72
N ILE A 34 -11.06 0.16 5.94
CA ILE A 34 -11.99 -0.63 6.76
C ILE A 34 -12.26 0.10 8.09
N PRO A 35 -13.42 -0.11 8.71
CA PRO A 35 -13.70 0.49 10.01
C PRO A 35 -12.89 -0.23 11.11
N SER A 36 -12.46 0.51 12.13
CA SER A 36 -11.53 0.01 13.16
C SER A 36 -12.06 -1.19 13.96
N HIS A 37 -13.39 -1.32 14.11
CA HIS A 37 -14.01 -2.47 14.78
C HIS A 37 -13.82 -3.82 14.08
N GLN A 38 -13.39 -3.84 12.81
CA GLN A 38 -13.05 -5.07 12.09
C GLN A 38 -11.60 -5.51 12.31
N VAL A 39 -10.78 -4.67 12.95
CA VAL A 39 -9.36 -4.94 13.17
C VAL A 39 -9.16 -5.55 14.54
N ASN A 40 -9.07 -6.89 14.56
CA ASN A 40 -8.81 -7.69 15.76
C ASN A 40 -7.45 -8.40 15.67
N ALA A 41 -7.05 -9.14 16.70
CA ALA A 41 -5.83 -9.95 16.64
C ALA A 41 -5.87 -10.96 15.48
N GLU A 42 -7.02 -11.62 15.28
CA GLU A 42 -7.26 -12.56 14.18
C GLU A 42 -7.09 -11.93 12.79
N PHE A 43 -7.37 -10.64 12.66
CA PHE A 43 -7.19 -9.91 11.39
C PHE A 43 -5.73 -9.88 10.92
N PHE A 44 -4.77 -9.91 11.85
CA PHE A 44 -3.35 -9.97 11.54
C PHE A 44 -2.85 -11.39 11.24
N GLU A 45 -3.65 -12.42 11.51
CA GLU A 45 -3.32 -13.82 11.23
C GLU A 45 -4.00 -14.32 9.96
N GLU A 46 -5.28 -13.98 9.75
CA GLU A 46 -6.08 -14.40 8.60
C GLU A 46 -5.92 -13.46 7.40
N GLY A 47 -5.69 -12.17 7.65
CA GLY A 47 -5.68 -11.13 6.63
C GLY A 47 -7.07 -10.82 6.07
N LYS A 48 -7.11 -9.87 5.13
CA LYS A 48 -8.35 -9.39 4.50
C LYS A 48 -8.46 -9.89 3.07
N MET A 49 -9.52 -10.61 2.75
CA MET A 49 -9.84 -10.97 1.35
C MET A 49 -10.18 -9.72 0.51
N PHE A 50 -9.60 -9.63 -0.68
CA PHE A 50 -9.88 -8.60 -1.67
C PHE A 50 -9.84 -9.14 -3.11
N ASP A 51 -10.49 -8.41 -4.02
CA ASP A 51 -10.50 -8.72 -5.45
C ASP A 51 -9.27 -8.12 -6.17
N GLY A 52 -8.36 -8.99 -6.57
CA GLY A 52 -7.14 -8.65 -7.31
C GLY A 52 -7.36 -8.41 -8.81
N SER A 53 -8.52 -8.74 -9.38
CA SER A 53 -8.77 -8.53 -10.82
C SER A 53 -8.88 -7.06 -11.21
N SER A 54 -9.20 -6.22 -10.24
CA SER A 54 -9.26 -4.76 -10.39
C SER A 54 -7.87 -4.11 -10.51
N ILE A 55 -6.79 -4.87 -10.31
CA ILE A 55 -5.41 -4.38 -10.37
C ILE A 55 -4.77 -4.74 -11.72
N GLY A 56 -4.28 -3.70 -12.41
CA GLY A 56 -3.85 -3.78 -13.79
C GLY A 56 -2.58 -4.60 -13.98
N GLY A 57 -2.72 -5.87 -14.36
CA GLY A 57 -1.61 -6.79 -14.59
C GLY A 57 -1.51 -7.91 -13.56
N TRP A 58 -2.53 -8.10 -12.71
CA TRP A 58 -2.61 -9.19 -11.75
C TRP A 58 -3.45 -10.36 -12.28
N LYS A 59 -4.20 -11.06 -11.42
CA LYS A 59 -4.98 -12.23 -11.78
C LYS A 59 -6.16 -11.87 -12.68
N GLY A 60 -6.54 -12.80 -13.56
CA GLY A 60 -7.75 -12.68 -14.37
C GLY A 60 -9.02 -12.89 -13.55
N ILE A 61 -10.18 -12.62 -14.15
CA ILE A 61 -11.50 -12.69 -13.49
C ILE A 61 -11.77 -14.06 -12.83
N ASN A 62 -11.21 -15.15 -13.39
CA ASN A 62 -11.49 -16.51 -12.92
C ASN A 62 -10.79 -16.90 -11.61
N GLU A 63 -9.76 -16.17 -11.18
CA GLU A 63 -9.02 -16.43 -9.95
C GLU A 63 -8.70 -15.11 -9.24
N SER A 64 -9.71 -14.29 -9.03
CA SER A 64 -9.47 -12.90 -8.65
C SER A 64 -9.23 -12.70 -7.14
N ASP A 65 -9.65 -13.65 -6.30
CA ASP A 65 -9.52 -13.55 -4.85
C ASP A 65 -8.06 -13.61 -4.40
N MET A 66 -7.66 -12.62 -3.60
CA MET A 66 -6.34 -12.53 -2.97
C MET A 66 -6.46 -12.08 -1.51
N VAL A 67 -5.40 -12.33 -0.73
CA VAL A 67 -5.35 -11.99 0.70
C VAL A 67 -4.43 -10.80 0.92
N LEU A 68 -4.93 -9.75 1.58
CA LEU A 68 -4.16 -8.65 2.13
C LEU A 68 -3.72 -8.99 3.54
N MET A 69 -2.43 -9.24 3.72
CA MET A 69 -1.86 -9.53 5.03
C MET A 69 -1.28 -8.25 5.64
N PRO A 70 -1.87 -7.69 6.72
CA PRO A 70 -1.39 -6.45 7.34
C PRO A 70 -0.07 -6.65 8.09
N ASP A 71 0.88 -5.73 7.90
CA ASP A 71 2.15 -5.70 8.61
C ASP A 71 2.11 -4.71 9.79
N ALA A 72 1.98 -5.25 11.00
CA ALA A 72 1.90 -4.48 12.25
C ALA A 72 3.11 -3.56 12.50
N THR A 73 4.27 -3.81 11.88
CA THR A 73 5.46 -2.97 12.02
C THR A 73 5.37 -1.64 11.26
N THR A 74 4.41 -1.52 10.35
CA THR A 74 4.27 -0.37 9.46
C THR A 74 3.16 0.59 9.85
N ALA A 75 2.49 0.32 10.98
CA ALA A 75 1.36 1.10 11.46
C ALA A 75 1.77 2.57 11.72
N LEU A 76 1.02 3.51 11.15
CA LEU A 76 1.26 4.94 11.27
C LEU A 76 -0.06 5.73 11.20
N ILE A 77 -0.24 6.75 12.05
CA ILE A 77 -1.42 7.63 12.00
C ILE A 77 -1.33 8.56 10.79
N ASP A 78 -2.39 8.63 9.99
CA ASP A 78 -2.47 9.54 8.84
C ASP A 78 -2.69 10.99 9.31
N PRO A 79 -1.82 11.95 8.95
CA PRO A 79 -1.96 13.35 9.37
C PRO A 79 -2.93 14.18 8.50
N PHE A 80 -3.47 13.60 7.41
CA PHE A 80 -4.26 14.33 6.41
C PHE A 80 -5.76 14.03 6.47
N TYR A 81 -6.16 12.91 7.09
CA TYR A 81 -7.57 12.61 7.27
C TYR A 81 -8.17 13.47 8.40
N GLU A 82 -9.39 13.96 8.18
CA GLU A 82 -10.17 14.67 9.20
C GLU A 82 -10.53 13.73 10.36
N GLU A 83 -10.88 12.49 10.02
CA GLU A 83 -11.17 11.44 10.99
C GLU A 83 -9.90 10.62 11.30
N PRO A 84 -9.59 10.34 12.58
CA PRO A 84 -8.41 9.57 12.96
C PRO A 84 -8.36 8.23 12.21
N THR A 85 -7.34 8.11 11.35
CA THR A 85 -7.16 6.97 10.44
C THR A 85 -5.76 6.40 10.61
N LEU A 86 -5.66 5.09 10.81
CA LEU A 86 -4.39 4.38 10.91
C LEU A 86 -4.03 3.74 9.57
N ILE A 87 -2.86 4.07 9.04
CA ILE A 87 -2.29 3.46 7.84
C ILE A 87 -1.55 2.18 8.25
N ILE A 88 -1.83 1.07 7.58
CA ILE A 88 -1.08 -0.17 7.70
C ILE A 88 -0.71 -0.64 6.30
N ARG A 89 0.56 -1.01 6.09
CA ARG A 89 0.97 -1.62 4.82
C ARG A 89 0.65 -3.10 4.83
N CYS A 90 0.21 -3.61 3.68
CA CYS A 90 -0.13 -5.00 3.49
C CYS A 90 0.80 -5.68 2.49
N ASP A 91 1.08 -6.96 2.74
CA ASP A 91 1.60 -7.88 1.73
C ASP A 91 0.42 -8.55 1.01
N ILE A 92 0.66 -9.03 -0.21
CA ILE A 92 -0.34 -9.75 -1.00
C ILE A 92 0.01 -11.22 -1.01
N LEU A 93 -0.90 -12.07 -0.52
CA LEU A 93 -0.74 -13.51 -0.49
C LEU A 93 -1.76 -14.19 -1.40
N GLU A 94 -1.36 -15.33 -1.97
CA GLU A 94 -2.29 -16.20 -2.67
C GLU A 94 -3.10 -17.05 -1.68
N PRO A 95 -4.44 -17.14 -1.82
CA PRO A 95 -5.29 -17.82 -0.82
C PRO A 95 -5.04 -19.33 -0.75
N GLY A 96 -4.57 -19.96 -1.84
CA GLY A 96 -4.33 -21.41 -1.89
C GLY A 96 -3.00 -21.83 -1.28
N THR A 97 -1.94 -21.04 -1.44
CA THR A 97 -0.58 -21.38 -0.99
C THR A 97 -0.12 -20.57 0.22
N LEU A 98 -0.81 -19.48 0.53
CA LEU A 98 -0.41 -18.44 1.50
C LEU A 98 0.99 -17.88 1.24
N GLN A 99 1.50 -18.03 0.01
CA GLN A 99 2.78 -17.48 -0.41
C GLN A 99 2.62 -16.07 -0.94
N GLY A 100 3.68 -15.27 -0.77
CA GLY A 100 3.77 -13.92 -1.32
C GLY A 100 3.59 -13.93 -2.83
N TYR A 101 2.68 -13.07 -3.32
CA TYR A 101 2.28 -13.04 -4.71
C TYR A 101 3.44 -12.64 -5.62
N ASP A 102 3.60 -13.36 -6.73
CA ASP A 102 4.77 -13.19 -7.60
C ASP A 102 4.87 -11.85 -8.31
N ARG A 103 3.76 -11.13 -8.46
CA ARG A 103 3.72 -9.82 -9.11
C ARG A 103 3.62 -8.66 -8.11
N ASP A 104 3.59 -8.95 -6.82
CA ASP A 104 3.67 -7.95 -5.77
C ASP A 104 5.13 -7.49 -5.60
N PRO A 105 5.45 -6.20 -5.85
CA PRO A 105 6.79 -5.65 -5.68
C PRO A 105 7.35 -5.85 -4.26
N ARG A 106 6.48 -5.83 -3.23
CA ARG A 106 6.90 -5.97 -1.83
C ARG A 106 7.33 -7.41 -1.52
N SER A 107 6.54 -8.39 -1.95
CA SER A 107 6.89 -9.81 -1.88
C SER A 107 8.20 -10.13 -2.62
N ILE A 108 8.39 -9.57 -3.82
CA ILE A 108 9.66 -9.70 -4.56
C ILE A 108 10.84 -9.10 -3.77
N ALA A 109 10.66 -7.91 -3.17
CA ALA A 109 11.70 -7.26 -2.39
C ALA A 109 12.13 -8.10 -1.18
N LYS A 110 11.18 -8.72 -0.46
CA LYS A 110 11.46 -9.63 0.67
C LYS A 110 12.24 -10.86 0.23
N ARG A 111 11.82 -11.53 -0.86
CA ARG A 111 12.54 -12.68 -1.42
C ARG A 111 13.96 -12.32 -1.86
N ALA A 112 14.16 -11.11 -2.39
CA ALA A 112 15.49 -10.64 -2.74
C ALA A 112 16.39 -10.39 -1.51
N GLU A 113 15.84 -10.10 -0.32
CA GLU A 113 16.60 -10.03 0.95
C GLU A 113 16.98 -11.40 1.45
N GLU A 114 16.03 -12.33 1.43
CA GLU A 114 16.26 -13.71 1.81
C GLU A 114 17.31 -14.37 0.91
N TYR A 115 17.24 -14.11 -0.41
CA TYR A 115 18.24 -14.59 -1.36
C TYR A 115 19.63 -14.04 -1.07
N LEU A 116 19.77 -12.74 -0.75
CA LEU A 116 21.07 -12.19 -0.38
C LEU A 116 21.64 -12.89 0.86
N ARG A 117 20.81 -13.12 1.88
CA ARG A 117 21.22 -13.84 3.09
C ARG A 117 21.61 -15.29 2.81
N SER A 118 20.89 -15.98 1.93
CA SER A 118 21.18 -17.39 1.60
C SER A 118 22.50 -17.57 0.84
N THR A 119 22.94 -16.55 0.10
CA THR A 119 24.27 -16.58 -0.55
C THR A 119 25.45 -16.45 0.43
N GLY A 120 25.20 -15.99 1.66
CA GLY A 120 26.25 -15.77 2.67
C GLY A 120 27.20 -14.61 2.35
N LEU A 121 26.89 -13.79 1.34
CA LEU A 121 27.74 -12.66 0.95
C LEU A 121 27.56 -11.43 1.84
N ALA A 122 26.35 -11.22 2.36
CA ALA A 122 26.01 -10.09 3.24
C ALA A 122 24.74 -10.36 4.06
N ASP A 123 24.67 -9.79 5.26
CA ASP A 123 23.51 -9.94 6.16
C ASP A 123 22.43 -8.86 5.95
N THR A 124 22.86 -7.65 5.61
CA THR A 124 22.01 -6.46 5.49
C THR A 124 22.34 -5.67 4.24
N ARG A 125 21.31 -5.25 3.50
CA ARG A 125 21.41 -4.31 2.38
C ARG A 125 20.77 -2.99 2.77
N THR A 126 21.42 -1.88 2.43
CA THR A 126 20.85 -0.54 2.65
C THR A 126 20.62 0.13 1.31
N VAL A 127 19.36 0.47 1.01
CA VAL A 127 18.99 1.16 -0.23
C VAL A 127 18.59 2.59 0.11
N ARG A 128 19.19 3.57 -0.58
CA ARG A 128 18.84 4.98 -0.45
C ARG A 128 18.24 5.51 -1.75
N ALA A 129 16.96 5.82 -1.73
CA ALA A 129 16.31 6.49 -2.85
C ALA A 129 16.55 8.01 -2.79
N ARG A 130 16.76 8.65 -3.94
CA ARG A 130 16.74 10.10 -4.09
C ARG A 130 15.68 10.48 -5.12
N THR A 131 14.52 10.93 -4.64
CA THR A 131 13.40 11.35 -5.48
C THR A 131 13.38 12.86 -5.61
N ARG A 132 13.33 13.38 -6.85
CA ARG A 132 13.11 14.80 -7.13
C ARG A 132 11.63 15.01 -7.45
N ILE A 133 10.93 15.76 -6.61
CA ILE A 133 9.53 16.13 -6.85
C ILE A 133 9.49 17.53 -7.47
N LEU A 134 8.75 17.68 -8.57
CA LEU A 134 8.54 18.97 -9.24
C LEU A 134 7.13 19.48 -8.88
N PRO A 135 7.00 20.49 -8.01
CA PRO A 135 5.71 21.08 -7.71
C PRO A 135 5.21 21.91 -8.90
N VAL A 136 4.07 21.54 -9.46
CA VAL A 136 3.42 22.26 -10.55
C VAL A 136 2.22 23.03 -9.98
N ARG A 137 2.19 24.36 -10.13
CA ARG A 137 1.10 25.20 -9.59
C ARG A 137 -0.21 25.09 -10.36
N ARG A 138 -0.15 24.76 -11.66
CA ARG A 138 -1.32 24.55 -12.53
C ARG A 138 -0.96 23.54 -13.61
N HIS A 139 -1.76 22.48 -13.74
CA HIS A 139 -1.67 21.55 -14.85
C HIS A 139 -2.43 22.17 -16.04
N PRO A 140 -1.81 22.38 -17.22
CA PRO A 140 -2.53 22.93 -18.36
C PRO A 140 -3.45 21.86 -18.96
N PHE A 141 -4.66 21.75 -18.42
CA PHE A 141 -5.79 21.09 -19.07
C PHE A 141 -6.89 22.14 -19.18
N TRP A 142 -7.39 22.34 -20.40
CA TRP A 142 -8.29 23.42 -20.88
C TRP A 142 -7.60 24.66 -21.47
N CYS A 143 -7.02 24.46 -22.66
CA CYS A 143 -7.06 25.49 -23.70
C CYS A 143 -7.45 24.80 -25.02
N VAL A 144 -8.71 24.39 -25.11
CA VAL A 144 -9.34 24.08 -26.39
C VAL A 144 -9.40 25.38 -27.18
N HIS A 145 -8.59 25.46 -28.23
CA HIS A 145 -8.82 26.22 -29.45
C HIS A 145 -9.88 27.34 -29.39
N LEU A 146 -9.54 28.48 -28.80
CA LEU A 146 -10.14 29.76 -29.19
C LEU A 146 -9.00 30.72 -29.53
N ARG A 147 -8.68 30.76 -30.83
CA ARG A 147 -7.98 31.90 -31.43
C ARG A 147 -8.85 33.13 -31.20
N PHE A 148 -8.40 34.05 -30.35
CA PHE A 148 -8.73 35.46 -30.50
C PHE A 148 -7.45 36.29 -30.41
N PRO A 149 -7.21 37.23 -31.34
CA PRO A 149 -5.96 37.96 -31.43
C PRO A 149 -5.88 39.04 -30.35
N ARG A 150 -4.65 39.22 -29.85
CA ARG A 150 -4.06 40.44 -29.28
C ARG A 150 -5.04 41.58 -28.92
N CYS A 151 -5.04 41.97 -27.65
CA CYS A 151 -5.12 43.38 -27.29
C CYS A 151 -3.98 43.74 -26.33
N TYR A 152 -3.07 44.57 -26.84
CA TYR A 152 -2.07 45.32 -26.09
C TYR A 152 -2.77 46.30 -25.13
N ARG A 153 -2.28 46.39 -23.89
CA ARG A 153 -2.03 47.65 -23.18
C ARG A 153 -0.98 47.42 -22.11
#